data_AF-A0A379WID5-F1
#
_entry.id   AF-A0A379WID5-F1
#
_cell.length_a   1.000
_cell.length_b   1.000
_cell.length_c   1.000
_cell.angle_alpha   90.00
_cell.angle_beta   90.00
_cell.angle_gamma   90.00
#
_symmetry.space_group_name_H-M   'P 1'
#
loop_
_entity.id
_entity.type
_entity.pdbx_description
1 polymer ?
#
loop_
_entity_poly.entity_id
_entity_poly.type
_entity_poly.pdbx_seq_one_letter_code
_entity_poly.pdbx_strand_id
1 'polypeptide(L)' 'MLKSAPYFLEILDKRVNKGTGVKSLAEALGIKPEEGDGDGDQENDIAMIEYAGMGVAMDNAIPSVKGGATL' A
#
# COMPACT_ATOMS: atom_id res chain seq x y z
N MET A 1 2.44 4.73 12.83
CA MET A 1 2.74 3.43 13.45
C MET A 1 1.92 2.42 12.68
N LEU A 2 2.55 1.36 12.18
CA LEU A 2 1.95 0.39 11.26
C LEU A 2 2.44 -1.01 11.63
N LYS A 3 1.75 -2.07 11.20
CA LYS A 3 2.22 -3.45 11.29
C LYS A 3 2.38 -4.09 9.91
N SER A 4 3.48 -4.84 9.72
CA SER A 4 3.72 -5.71 8.55
C SER A 4 3.66 -7.20 8.88
N ALA A 5 3.56 -7.53 10.17
CA ALA A 5 3.37 -8.88 10.66
C ALA A 5 2.77 -8.80 12.08
N PRO A 6 2.17 -9.89 12.61
CA PRO A 6 1.56 -9.86 13.95
C PRO A 6 2.48 -9.37 15.08
N TYR A 7 3.78 -9.59 14.90
CA TYR A 7 4.84 -9.31 15.88
C TYR A 7 5.77 -8.15 15.48
N PHE A 8 5.52 -7.47 14.35
CA PHE A 8 6.32 -6.31 13.93
C PHE A 8 5.54 -5.01 14.05
N LEU A 9 6.17 -4.04 14.71
CA LEU A 9 5.70 -2.65 14.81
C LEU A 9 6.69 -1.75 14.07
N GLU A 10 6.21 -1.10 13.03
CA GLU A 10 6.98 -0.13 12.25
C GLU A 10 6.74 1.29 12.75
N ILE A 11 7.83 1.96 13.12
CA ILE A 11 7.86 3.36 13.55
C ILE A 11 8.72 4.12 12.56
N LEU A 12 8.08 4.99 11.79
CA LEU A 12 8.67 5.74 10.69
C LEU A 12 8.38 7.23 10.88
N ASP A 13 9.09 8.08 10.12
CA ASP A 13 8.72 9.50 10.00
C ASP A 13 7.27 9.61 9.47
N LYS A 14 6.48 10.56 10.00
CA LYS A 14 5.07 10.72 9.63
C LYS A 14 4.86 11.03 8.14
N ARG A 15 5.89 11.45 7.43
CA ARG A 15 5.86 11.80 6.01
C ARG A 15 6.11 10.62 5.08
N VAL A 16 6.50 9.44 5.61
CA VAL A 16 6.88 8.28 4.78
C VAL A 16 6.05 7.05 5.11
N ASN A 17 5.62 6.37 4.06
CA ASN A 17 4.99 5.05 4.03
C ASN A 17 5.10 4.46 2.61
N LYS A 18 4.64 3.21 2.40
CA LYS A 18 4.70 2.56 1.08
C LYS A 18 3.99 3.35 -0.01
N GLY A 19 2.80 3.90 0.25
CA GLY A 19 2.06 4.72 -0.71
C GLY A 19 2.82 5.97 -1.15
N THR A 20 3.41 6.71 -0.22
CA THR A 20 4.26 7.87 -0.56
C THR A 20 5.52 7.47 -1.34
N GLY A 21 6.10 6.30 -1.05
CA GLY A 21 7.25 5.76 -1.77
C GLY A 21 6.91 5.41 -3.22
N VAL A 22 5.81 4.68 -3.43
CA VAL A 22 5.32 4.31 -4.77
C VAL A 22 4.94 5.56 -5.55
N LYS A 23 4.24 6.52 -4.93
CA LYS A 23 3.93 7.80 -5.56
C LYS A 23 5.18 8.55 -6.03
N SER A 24 6.19 8.68 -5.16
CA SER A 24 7.44 9.36 -5.51
C SER A 24 8.16 8.67 -6.66
N LEU A 25 8.10 7.33 -6.73
CA LEU A 25 8.71 6.57 -7.81
C LEU A 25 7.93 6.73 -9.12
N ALA A 26 6.61 6.63 -9.08
CA ALA A 26 5.73 6.83 -10.24
C ALA A 26 5.94 8.22 -10.85
N GLU A 27 6.00 9.27 -10.02
CA GLU A 27 6.28 10.64 -10.45
C GLU A 27 7.65 10.77 -11.12
N ALA A 28 8.68 10.12 -10.57
CA ALA A 28 10.03 10.13 -11.15
C ALA A 28 10.11 9.40 -12.50
N LEU A 29 9.26 8.41 -12.72
CA LEU A 29 9.18 7.62 -13.96
C LEU A 29 8.16 8.17 -14.97
N GLY A 30 7.36 9.17 -14.59
CA GLY A 30 6.27 9.69 -15.43
C GLY A 30 5.10 8.72 -15.60
N ILE A 31 4.94 7.79 -14.67
CA ILE A 31 3.88 6.77 -14.65
C ILE A 31 2.68 7.33 -13.88
N LYS A 32 1.49 7.16 -14.43
CA LYS A 32 0.25 7.53 -13.74
C LYS A 32 -0.21 6.41 -12.81
N PRO A 33 -0.90 6.73 -11.71
CA PRO A 33 -1.45 5.71 -10.81
C PRO A 33 -2.30 4.66 -11.56
N GLU A 34 -3.09 5.10 -12.54
CA GLU A 34 -3.95 4.23 -13.36
C GLU A 34 -3.21 3.13 -14.15
N GLU A 35 -1.90 3.28 -14.32
CA GLU A 35 -1.04 2.34 -15.06
C GLU A 35 -0.42 1.27 -14.15
N GLY A 36 -0.66 1.34 -12.83
CA GLY A 36 -0.09 0.43 -11.84
C GLY A 36 -1.12 -0.24 -10.95
N ASP A 37 -0.73 -1.40 -10.46
CA ASP A 37 -1.41 -2.19 -9.44
C ASP A 37 -0.64 -2.15 -8.11
N GLY A 38 -1.40 -2.20 -7.01
CA GLY A 38 -0.88 -2.25 -5.65
C GLY A 38 -1.39 -3.52 -4.97
N ASP A 39 -0.51 -4.49 -4.77
CA ASP A 39 -0.82 -5.75 -4.07
C ASP A 39 -0.38 -5.70 -2.61
N GLY A 40 -1.22 -6.18 -1.69
CA GLY A 40 -0.80 -6.28 -0.29
C GLY A 40 -1.70 -7.13 0.60
N ASP A 41 -1.23 -7.34 1.83
CA ASP A 41 -1.86 -8.22 2.79
C ASP A 41 -1.90 -7.66 4.22
N GLN A 42 -1.13 -6.62 4.51
CA GLN A 42 -0.98 -6.06 5.85
C GLN A 42 -1.24 -4.55 5.92
N GLU A 43 -1.27 -4.03 7.14
CA GLU A 43 -1.63 -2.64 7.43
C GLU A 43 -0.71 -1.62 6.72
N ASN A 44 0.57 -1.93 6.56
CA ASN A 44 1.51 -1.02 5.88
C ASN A 44 1.33 -0.97 4.35
N ASP A 45 0.52 -1.84 3.75
CA ASP A 45 0.22 -1.85 2.31
C ASP A 45 -0.98 -0.98 1.93
N ILE A 46 -1.86 -0.68 2.89
CA ILE A 46 -3.14 0.05 2.65
C ILE A 46 -2.90 1.34 1.85
N ALA A 47 -1.92 2.16 2.26
CA ALA A 47 -1.64 3.43 1.60
C ALA A 47 -1.15 3.28 0.15
N MET A 48 -0.56 2.14 -0.21
CA MET A 48 -0.13 1.84 -1.57
C MET A 48 -1.30 1.33 -2.41
N ILE A 49 -2.11 0.44 -1.84
CA ILE A 49 -3.32 -0.12 -2.46
C ILE A 49 -4.31 1.00 -2.81
N GLU A 50 -4.49 1.97 -1.91
CA GLU A 50 -5.36 3.13 -2.13
C GLU A 50 -4.79 4.13 -3.16
N TYR A 51 -3.47 4.16 -3.36
CA TYR A 51 -2.82 5.04 -4.32
C TYR A 51 -2.89 4.48 -5.74
N ALA A 52 -2.70 3.16 -5.91
CA ALA A 52 -2.66 2.51 -7.21
C ALA A 52 -4.01 2.59 -7.94
N GLY A 53 -3.97 2.58 -9.26
CA GLY A 53 -5.18 2.55 -10.10
C GLY A 53 -6.01 1.28 -9.90
N MET A 54 -5.33 0.18 -9.56
CA MET A 54 -5.94 -1.08 -9.14
C MET A 54 -5.33 -1.52 -7.81
N GLY A 55 -6.14 -1.58 -6.75
CA GLY A 55 -5.73 -2.15 -5.47
C GLY A 55 -6.13 -3.61 -5.36
N VAL A 56 -5.21 -4.49 -4.97
CA VAL A 56 -5.43 -5.94 -4.82
C VAL A 56 -5.12 -6.37 -3.39
N ALA A 57 -6.09 -7.00 -2.74
CA ALA A 57 -5.89 -7.66 -1.46
C ALA A 57 -5.61 -9.15 -1.68
N MET A 58 -4.48 -9.62 -1.18
CA MET A 58 -4.14 -11.04 -1.23
C MET A 58 -5.18 -11.88 -0.46
N ASP A 59 -5.30 -13.17 -0.80
CA ASP A 59 -6.28 -14.04 -0.13
C ASP A 59 -6.07 -14.12 1.40
N ASN A 60 -4.81 -14.06 1.84
CA ASN A 60 -4.41 -14.05 3.25
C ASN A 60 -4.44 -12.66 3.91
N ALA A 61 -4.91 -11.63 3.22
CA ALA A 61 -4.90 -10.26 3.72
C ALA A 61 -5.80 -10.07 4.95
N ILE A 62 -5.40 -9.15 5.83
CA ILE A 62 -6.21 -8.76 6.98
C ILE A 62 -7.51 -8.04 6.53
N PRO A 63 -8.58 -8.05 7.35
CA PRO A 63 -9.87 -7.47 6.94
C PRO A 63 -9.80 -6.01 6.51
N SER A 64 -8.93 -5.20 7.12
CA SER A 64 -8.78 -3.78 6.76
C SER A 64 -8.17 -3.58 5.36
N VAL A 65 -7.35 -4.52 4.89
CA VAL A 65 -6.77 -4.47 3.54
C VAL A 65 -7.82 -4.89 2.50
N LYS A 66 -8.57 -5.97 2.77
CA LYS A 66 -9.67 -6.41 1.90
C LYS A 66 -10.77 -5.35 1.72
N GLY A 67 -11.00 -4.52 2.74
CA GLY A 67 -12.00 -3.45 2.66
C GLY A 67 -11.58 -2.25 1.81
N GLY A 68 -10.28 -2.05 1.56
CA GLY A 68 -9.74 -0.95 0.76
C GLY A 68 -9.31 -1.34 -0.66
N ALA A 69 -9.28 -2.63 -0.96
CA ALA A 69 -8.91 -3.14 -2.28
C ALA A 69 -10.10 -3.19 -3.26
N THR A 70 -9.77 -3.13 -4.54
CA THR A 70 -10.74 -3.29 -5.64
C THR A 70 -10.97 -4.78 -5.96
N LEU A 71 -9.91 -5.60 -5.84
CA LEU A 71 -9.89 -7.05 -6.03
C LEU A 71 -9.42 -7.74 -4.76
#